data_AF-A0A254RQV1-F1
#
_entry.id   AF-A0A254RQV1-F1
#
_cell.length_a   1.000
_cell.length_b   1.000
_cell.length_c   1.000
_cell.angle_alpha   90.00
_cell.angle_beta   90.00
_cell.angle_gamma   90.00
#
_symmetry.space_group_name_H-M   'P 1'
#
loop_
_entity.id
_entity.type
_entity.pdbx_description
1 polymer ?
#
loop_
_entity_poly.entity_id
_entity_poly.type
_entity_poly.pdbx_seq_one_letter_code
_entity_poly.pdbx_strand_id
1 'polypeptide(L)'
;MKFIKAILFGTILFLAACGDGWTTSSPEADGALFSRSYRYYYVKDCRYDSFGLYDCSYEESISPAYTASLRIDSDGLATLNLDGGYNYYYTERQYSLGYDDYGSYYHFIENDWEVYFYKDGSQIVIWDTRENTATVYLYELEY
;
A
#
# COMPACT_ATOMS: atom_id res chain seq x y z
N MET A 1 -31.63 57.91 -6.79
CA MET A 1 -31.04 58.33 -5.50
C MET A 1 -31.27 57.22 -4.46
N LYS A 2 -30.51 57.19 -3.35
CA LYS A 2 -30.46 56.09 -2.36
C LYS A 2 -31.67 56.01 -1.40
N PHE A 3 -31.65 54.95 -0.56
CA PHE A 3 -32.35 54.72 0.74
C PHE A 3 -33.71 53.98 0.67
N ILE A 4 -34.15 53.14 1.64
CA ILE A 4 -33.52 52.57 2.88
C ILE A 4 -34.18 51.19 3.24
N LYS A 5 -33.41 50.11 3.51
CA LYS A 5 -33.25 49.37 4.79
C LYS A 5 -34.51 49.18 5.71
N ALA A 6 -34.94 47.93 5.93
CA ALA A 6 -35.43 47.30 7.20
C ALA A 6 -36.06 45.92 6.85
N ILE A 7 -35.61 44.74 7.33
CA ILE A 7 -35.65 44.15 8.68
C ILE A 7 -37.07 43.79 9.17
N LEU A 8 -37.40 42.49 9.18
CA LEU A 8 -38.01 41.69 10.28
C LEU A 8 -38.13 40.21 9.77
N PHE A 9 -37.42 39.22 10.34
CA PHE A 9 -37.82 38.36 11.47
C PHE A 9 -39.03 37.43 11.21
N GLY A 10 -38.79 36.11 11.24
CA GLY A 10 -39.81 35.09 10.97
C GLY A 10 -39.29 33.65 11.12
N THR A 11 -38.69 33.33 12.28
CA THR A 11 -38.04 32.04 12.55
C THR A 11 -39.02 30.98 13.07
N ILE A 12 -39.18 29.86 12.38
CA ILE A 12 -39.57 28.56 12.97
C ILE A 12 -38.76 27.46 12.23
N LEU A 13 -37.60 27.04 12.74
CA LEU A 13 -37.43 25.95 13.73
C LEU A 13 -38.08 24.61 13.33
N PHE A 14 -37.41 23.90 12.41
CA PHE A 14 -37.44 22.44 12.39
C PHE A 14 -36.11 21.90 12.95
N LEU A 15 -36.11 21.64 14.27
CA LEU A 15 -35.04 20.91 14.96
C LEU A 15 -35.60 19.57 15.44
N ALA A 16 -35.29 18.52 14.67
CA ALA A 16 -35.36 17.11 15.05
C ALA A 16 -34.39 16.36 14.10
N ALA A 17 -33.08 16.47 14.30
CA ALA A 17 -32.32 15.68 15.28
C ALA A 17 -32.27 14.18 14.92
N CYS A 18 -31.64 13.86 13.79
CA CYS A 18 -30.99 12.57 13.55
C CYS A 18 -29.66 12.84 12.81
N GLY A 19 -28.60 12.16 13.24
CA GLY A 19 -27.24 12.35 12.72
C GLY A 19 -26.41 13.22 13.66
N ASP A 20 -25.68 12.55 14.56
CA ASP A 20 -24.57 13.16 15.28
C ASP A 20 -23.63 13.85 14.30
N GLY A 21 -23.11 15.01 14.70
CA GLY A 21 -22.15 15.77 13.93
C GLY A 21 -20.81 15.04 13.85
N TRP A 22 -20.71 14.04 12.98
CA TRP A 22 -19.43 13.71 12.35
C TRP A 22 -19.08 14.90 11.46
N THR A 23 -18.28 15.78 12.05
CA THR A 23 -17.59 16.84 11.33
C THR A 23 -16.94 16.24 10.10
N THR A 24 -17.11 16.90 8.97
CA THR A 24 -16.30 16.64 7.78
C THR A 24 -14.84 16.94 8.11
N SER A 25 -14.14 15.95 8.66
CA SER A 25 -12.68 15.88 8.58
C SER A 25 -12.33 16.07 7.11
N SER A 26 -11.47 17.04 6.81
CA SER A 26 -11.08 17.25 5.41
C SER A 26 -10.48 15.96 4.87
N PRO A 27 -10.82 15.50 3.66
CA PRO A 27 -10.12 14.37 3.01
C PRO A 27 -8.61 14.60 2.81
N GLU A 28 -8.13 15.81 3.14
CA GLU A 28 -6.75 16.26 3.10
C GLU A 28 -6.07 16.26 4.50
N ALA A 29 -6.78 15.81 5.55
CA ALA A 29 -6.27 15.69 6.92
C ALA A 29 -5.96 14.24 7.34
N ASP A 30 -6.47 13.26 6.59
CA ASP A 30 -6.25 11.83 6.77
C ASP A 30 -5.30 11.33 5.68
N GLY A 31 -4.23 10.62 6.08
CA GLY A 31 -3.16 10.15 5.21
C GLY A 31 -3.56 9.05 4.23
N ALA A 32 -2.56 8.54 3.50
CA ALA A 32 -2.77 7.63 2.36
C ALA A 32 -3.37 6.27 2.77
N LEU A 33 -4.70 6.14 2.66
CA LEU A 33 -5.40 4.87 2.83
C LEU A 33 -5.14 3.91 1.66
N PHE A 34 -4.49 2.77 1.95
CA PHE A 34 -4.29 1.67 1.01
C PHE A 34 -4.75 0.36 1.64
N SER A 35 -5.43 -0.50 0.88
CA SER A 35 -5.79 -1.85 1.34
C SER A 35 -5.99 -2.76 0.14
N ARG A 36 -5.05 -3.69 -0.07
CA ARG A 36 -5.06 -4.66 -1.17
C ARG A 36 -4.53 -6.01 -0.72
N SER A 37 -5.00 -7.06 -1.37
CA SER A 37 -4.46 -8.41 -1.25
C SER A 37 -4.33 -9.01 -2.64
N TYR A 38 -3.19 -9.63 -2.90
CA TYR A 38 -2.80 -10.23 -4.16
C TYR A 38 -2.41 -11.68 -3.97
N ARG A 39 -2.50 -12.44 -5.06
CA ARG A 39 -2.08 -13.85 -5.16
C ARG A 39 -1.16 -13.98 -6.34
N TYR A 40 -0.02 -14.59 -6.11
CA TYR A 40 1.03 -14.78 -7.09
C TYR A 40 1.12 -16.27 -7.41
N TYR A 41 1.16 -16.58 -8.71
CA TYR A 41 1.04 -17.94 -9.23
C TYR A 41 2.37 -18.47 -9.76
N TYR A 42 3.38 -17.61 -9.88
CA TYR A 42 4.72 -17.94 -10.34
C TYR A 42 5.78 -17.34 -9.41
N VAL A 43 6.96 -17.95 -9.40
CA VAL A 43 8.13 -17.48 -8.67
C VAL A 43 9.39 -17.58 -9.53
N LYS A 44 10.33 -16.65 -9.35
CA LYS A 44 11.72 -16.78 -9.82
C LYS A 44 12.69 -16.29 -8.74
N ASP A 45 13.80 -16.99 -8.59
CA ASP A 45 14.89 -16.60 -7.69
C ASP A 45 16.03 -15.98 -8.51
N CYS A 46 16.51 -14.82 -8.08
CA CYS A 46 17.55 -14.04 -8.74
C CYS A 46 18.70 -13.75 -7.78
N ARG A 47 19.87 -13.42 -8.34
CA ARG A 47 20.88 -12.61 -7.64
C ARG A 47 20.62 -11.13 -7.88
N TYR A 48 21.26 -10.27 -7.11
CA TYR A 48 21.25 -8.85 -7.41
C TYR A 48 22.53 -8.14 -7.01
N ASP A 49 22.77 -6.98 -7.63
CA ASP A 49 23.83 -6.04 -7.28
C ASP A 49 23.32 -4.59 -7.38
N SER A 50 24.23 -3.61 -7.43
CA SER A 50 23.90 -2.18 -7.56
C SER A 50 23.14 -1.79 -8.83
N PHE A 51 23.03 -2.67 -9.83
CA PHE A 51 22.32 -2.45 -11.08
C PHE A 51 20.95 -3.15 -11.13
N GLY A 52 20.61 -3.99 -10.15
CA GLY A 52 19.33 -4.70 -10.05
C GLY A 52 19.47 -6.22 -10.13
N LEU A 53 18.39 -6.87 -10.55
CA LEU A 53 18.28 -8.34 -10.64
C LEU A 53 19.11 -8.91 -11.80
N TYR A 54 19.83 -10.00 -11.56
CA TYR A 54 20.57 -10.76 -12.57
C TYR A 54 20.65 -12.26 -12.20
N ASP A 55 21.10 -13.12 -13.13
CA ASP A 55 21.27 -14.58 -12.90
C ASP A 55 20.00 -15.23 -12.31
N CYS A 56 18.84 -14.89 -12.88
CA CYS A 56 17.53 -15.40 -12.45
C CYS A 56 17.27 -16.82 -12.93
N SER A 57 16.56 -17.60 -12.11
CA SER A 57 15.94 -18.86 -12.50
C SER A 57 14.89 -18.65 -13.59
N TYR A 58 14.47 -19.76 -14.22
CA TYR A 58 13.21 -19.77 -14.95
C TYR A 58 12.03 -19.52 -13.99
N GLU A 59 10.92 -19.02 -14.52
CA GLU A 59 9.68 -18.84 -13.76
C GLU A 59 9.00 -20.19 -13.52
N GLU A 60 8.80 -20.53 -12.25
CA GLU A 60 8.17 -21.77 -11.83
C GLU A 60 6.77 -21.51 -11.27
N SER A 61 5.78 -22.31 -11.69
CA SER A 61 4.41 -22.19 -11.17
C SER A 61 4.31 -22.74 -9.75
N ILE A 62 3.73 -21.98 -8.83
CA ILE A 62 3.60 -22.34 -7.41
C ILE A 62 2.17 -22.75 -7.02
N SER A 63 2.07 -23.77 -6.17
CA SER A 63 0.80 -24.29 -5.63
C SER A 63 1.00 -24.77 -4.18
N PRO A 64 0.33 -24.16 -3.18
CA PRO A 64 -0.62 -23.05 -3.29
C PRO A 64 0.01 -21.75 -3.83
N ALA A 65 -0.84 -20.85 -4.33
CA ALA A 65 -0.42 -19.52 -4.77
C ALA A 65 0.00 -18.67 -3.54
N TYR A 66 1.17 -18.03 -3.64
CA TYR A 66 1.68 -17.15 -2.58
C TYR A 66 0.74 -15.97 -2.40
N THR A 67 0.34 -15.68 -1.16
CA THR A 67 -0.60 -14.57 -0.89
C THR A 67 0.11 -13.44 -0.15
N ALA A 68 -0.03 -12.20 -0.61
CA ALA A 68 0.38 -11.03 0.17
C ALA A 68 -0.80 -10.09 0.38
N SER A 69 -0.83 -9.37 1.49
CA SER A 69 -1.74 -8.23 1.66
C SER A 69 -1.08 -7.10 2.41
N LEU A 70 -1.39 -5.87 1.98
CA LEU A 70 -0.89 -4.65 2.58
C LEU A 70 -2.08 -3.74 2.88
N ARG A 71 -2.16 -3.31 4.14
CA ARG A 71 -3.03 -2.24 4.62
C ARG A 71 -2.16 -1.09 5.11
N ILE A 72 -2.53 0.14 4.75
CA ILE A 72 -1.98 1.38 5.30
C ILE A 72 -3.17 2.22 5.76
N ASP A 73 -3.16 2.60 7.04
CA ASP A 73 -4.18 3.41 7.69
C ASP A 73 -3.90 4.92 7.53
N SER A 74 -4.88 5.77 7.84
CA SER A 74 -4.77 7.22 7.61
C SER A 74 -3.74 7.93 8.51
N ASP A 75 -3.25 7.26 9.56
CA ASP A 75 -2.14 7.69 10.40
C ASP A 75 -0.77 7.19 9.91
N GLY A 76 -0.73 6.55 8.73
CA GLY A 76 0.49 6.00 8.13
C GLY A 76 0.97 4.70 8.77
N LEU A 77 0.18 4.06 9.64
CA LEU A 77 0.50 2.71 10.12
C LEU A 77 0.25 1.68 9.02
N ALA A 78 1.26 0.87 8.72
CA ALA A 78 1.18 -0.20 7.73
C ALA A 78 1.18 -1.58 8.38
N THR A 79 0.32 -2.47 7.90
CA THR A 79 0.31 -3.90 8.21
C THR A 79 0.53 -4.68 6.93
N LEU A 80 1.64 -5.41 6.86
CA LEU A 80 2.01 -6.29 5.75
C LEU A 80 1.87 -7.74 6.19
N ASN A 81 1.02 -8.51 5.51
CA ASN A 81 0.91 -9.95 5.68
C ASN A 81 1.56 -10.67 4.50
N LEU A 82 2.44 -11.61 4.81
CA LEU A 82 3.15 -12.46 3.86
C LEU A 82 2.76 -13.94 4.08
N ASP A 83 2.26 -14.56 3.01
CA ASP A 83 1.72 -15.92 2.88
C ASP A 83 0.73 -16.37 3.96
N GLY A 84 -0.02 -15.43 4.56
CA GLY A 84 -0.92 -15.69 5.69
C GLY A 84 -0.21 -16.02 7.01
N GLY A 85 1.04 -16.50 6.98
CA GLY A 85 1.80 -16.93 8.15
C GLY A 85 2.48 -15.80 8.93
N TYR A 86 2.91 -14.72 8.25
CA TYR A 86 3.70 -13.65 8.86
C TYR A 86 2.98 -12.31 8.77
N ASN A 87 2.91 -11.59 9.89
CA ASN A 87 2.36 -10.23 9.96
C ASN A 87 3.42 -9.27 10.48
N TYR A 88 3.75 -8.26 9.68
CA TYR A 88 4.72 -7.21 9.98
C TYR A 88 3.97 -5.88 10.16
N TYR A 89 4.44 -5.06 11.10
CA TYR A 89 3.81 -3.81 11.48
C TYR A 89 4.83 -2.68 11.42
N TYR A 90 4.53 -1.66 10.62
CA TYR A 90 5.44 -0.55 10.35
C TYR A 90 4.77 0.78 10.65
N THR A 91 5.52 1.72 11.22
CA THR A 91 5.17 3.14 11.18
C THR A 91 5.55 3.75 9.84
N GLU A 92 4.99 4.91 9.50
CA GLU A 92 5.31 5.70 8.29
C GLU A 92 6.83 5.93 8.07
N ARG A 93 7.64 5.86 9.13
CA ARG A 93 9.10 6.04 9.08
C ARG A 93 9.90 4.77 8.79
N GLN A 94 9.25 3.60 8.76
CA GLN A 94 9.89 2.29 8.57
C GLN A 94 9.61 1.68 7.19
N TYR A 95 8.87 2.39 6.34
CA TYR A 95 8.72 2.07 4.93
C TYR A 95 8.84 3.33 4.09
N SER A 96 9.05 3.17 2.79
CA SER A 96 9.13 4.28 1.84
C SER A 96 8.31 4.01 0.58
N LEU A 97 8.27 4.99 -0.31
CA LEU A 97 7.65 4.89 -1.63
C LEU A 97 8.73 4.93 -2.70
N GLY A 98 8.74 3.90 -3.56
CA GLY A 98 9.63 3.81 -4.71
C GLY A 98 8.89 3.81 -6.04
N TYR A 99 9.66 3.94 -7.12
CA TYR A 99 9.20 3.82 -8.49
C TYR A 99 10.35 3.36 -9.39
N ASP A 100 10.11 2.36 -10.22
CA ASP A 100 11.03 1.86 -11.25
C ASP A 100 10.26 1.46 -12.53
N ASP A 101 10.90 0.71 -13.42
CA ASP A 101 10.35 0.28 -14.71
C ASP A 101 9.11 -0.63 -14.59
N TYR A 102 8.92 -1.31 -13.45
CA TYR A 102 7.73 -2.12 -13.14
C TYR A 102 6.63 -1.28 -12.45
N GLY A 103 6.94 -0.05 -12.05
CA GLY A 103 5.98 0.93 -11.55
C GLY A 103 6.20 1.34 -10.10
N SER A 104 5.13 1.84 -9.45
CA SER A 104 5.23 2.34 -8.07
C SER A 104 5.05 1.22 -7.04
N TYR A 105 5.90 1.21 -6.02
CA TYR A 105 5.88 0.21 -4.95
C TYR A 105 5.97 0.85 -3.55
N TYR A 106 5.61 0.05 -2.54
CA TYR A 106 5.95 0.30 -1.13
C TYR A 106 7.20 -0.51 -0.79
N HIS A 107 8.15 0.11 -0.10
CA HIS A 107 9.44 -0.47 0.26
C HIS A 107 9.55 -0.62 1.77
N PHE A 108 9.66 -1.85 2.26
CA PHE A 108 9.83 -2.18 3.67
C PHE A 108 11.24 -2.74 3.90
N ILE A 109 11.87 -2.39 5.02
CA ILE A 109 13.23 -2.83 5.38
C ILE A 109 13.21 -3.47 6.78
N GLU A 110 13.73 -4.69 6.90
CA GLU A 110 13.78 -5.50 8.11
C GLU A 110 15.12 -6.23 8.26
N ASN A 111 16.11 -5.56 8.87
CA ASN A 111 17.46 -6.07 9.10
C ASN A 111 18.15 -6.54 7.81
N ASP A 112 18.22 -7.85 7.59
CA ASP A 112 18.83 -8.52 6.42
C ASP A 112 17.83 -8.67 5.25
N TRP A 113 16.64 -8.07 5.33
CA TRP A 113 15.56 -8.25 4.35
C TRP A 113 14.96 -6.94 3.86
N GLU A 114 14.59 -6.89 2.59
CA GLU A 114 13.76 -5.82 2.02
C GLU A 114 12.56 -6.41 1.28
N VAL A 115 11.43 -5.70 1.27
CA VAL A 115 10.21 -6.12 0.56
C VAL A 115 9.68 -4.99 -0.31
N TYR A 116 9.55 -5.24 -1.60
CA TYR A 116 9.01 -4.30 -2.59
C TYR A 116 7.61 -4.79 -2.99
N PHE A 117 6.57 -4.13 -2.49
CA PHE A 117 5.18 -4.47 -2.75
C PHE A 117 4.63 -3.51 -3.82
N TYR A 118 4.45 -3.99 -5.05
CA TYR A 118 3.95 -3.15 -6.15
C TYR A 118 2.46 -2.86 -6.00
N LYS A 119 2.07 -1.60 -6.27
CA LYS A 119 0.73 -1.11 -5.92
C LYS A 119 -0.38 -1.63 -6.83
N ASP A 120 -0.03 -2.12 -8.01
CA ASP A 120 -0.94 -2.77 -8.95
C ASP A 120 -1.12 -4.27 -8.66
N GLY A 121 -0.15 -4.90 -8.01
CA GLY A 121 -0.12 -6.33 -7.71
C GLY A 121 0.53 -7.18 -8.81
N SER A 122 1.28 -6.57 -9.73
CA SER A 122 2.08 -7.26 -10.75
C SER A 122 3.05 -8.25 -10.11
N GLN A 123 3.84 -7.77 -9.14
CA GLN A 123 4.82 -8.56 -8.42
C GLN A 123 4.98 -8.13 -6.94
N ILE A 124 5.59 -9.03 -6.16
CA ILE A 124 6.23 -8.69 -4.89
C ILE A 124 7.65 -9.28 -4.90
N VAL A 125 8.64 -8.46 -4.56
CA VAL A 125 10.05 -8.87 -4.50
C VAL A 125 10.50 -8.88 -3.05
N ILE A 126 11.10 -9.99 -2.62
CA ILE A 126 11.70 -10.15 -1.30
C ILE A 126 13.21 -10.30 -1.50
N TRP A 127 13.99 -9.37 -0.97
CA TRP A 127 15.44 -9.32 -1.10
C TRP A 127 16.08 -9.82 0.20
N ASP A 128 16.97 -10.82 0.13
CA ASP A 128 17.91 -11.18 1.21
C ASP A 128 19.21 -10.39 0.99
N THR A 129 19.44 -9.38 1.84
CA THR A 129 20.61 -8.48 1.76
C THR A 129 21.88 -9.07 2.35
N ARG A 130 21.78 -10.20 3.07
CA ARG A 130 22.94 -10.96 3.54
C ARG A 130 23.49 -11.85 2.43
N GLU A 131 22.62 -12.54 1.69
CA GLU A 131 23.00 -13.48 0.62
C GLU A 131 23.10 -12.82 -0.77
N ASN A 132 22.60 -11.58 -0.94
CA ASN A 132 22.51 -10.85 -2.22
C ASN A 132 21.64 -11.59 -3.26
N THR A 133 20.51 -12.14 -2.78
CA THR A 133 19.51 -12.85 -3.58
C THR A 133 18.14 -12.22 -3.42
N ALA A 134 17.27 -12.35 -4.43
CA ALA A 134 15.90 -11.88 -4.37
C ALA A 134 14.93 -12.92 -4.94
N THR A 135 13.84 -13.17 -4.23
CA THR A 135 12.72 -14.00 -4.69
C THR A 135 11.62 -13.07 -5.21
N VAL A 136 11.29 -13.22 -6.50
CA VAL A 136 10.24 -12.47 -7.18
C VAL A 136 9.01 -13.36 -7.31
N TYR A 137 7.89 -12.95 -6.71
CA TYR A 137 6.59 -13.59 -6.89
C TYR A 137 5.75 -12.78 -7.88
N LEU A 138 5.19 -13.46 -8.88
CA LEU A 138 4.54 -12.84 -10.04
C LEU A 138 3.07 -13.26 -10.17
N TYR A 139 2.20 -12.32 -10.56
CA TYR A 139 0.79 -12.61 -10.85
C TYR A 139 0.62 -13.43 -12.14
N GLU A 140 1.36 -13.05 -13.18
CA GLU A 140 1.38 -13.70 -14.49
C GLU A 140 2.81 -13.89 -14.99
N LEU A 141 3.00 -14.64 -16.07
CA LEU A 141 4.31 -14.87 -16.68
C LEU A 141 4.78 -13.63 -17.44
N GLU A 142 6.06 -13.27 -17.30
CA GLU A 142 6.68 -12.20 -18.10
C GLU A 142 7.24 -12.78 -19.41
N TYR A 143 6.77 -12.29 -20.56
CA TYR A 143 7.05 -12.83 -21.91
C TYR A 143 8.02 -11.98 -22.74
#